data_AF-A0A7V7CUH6-F1
#
_entry.id   AF-A0A7V7CUH6-F1
#
_cell.length_a   1.000
_cell.length_b   1.000
_cell.length_c   1.000
_cell.angle_alpha   90.00
_cell.angle_beta   90.00
_cell.angle_gamma   90.00
#
_symmetry.space_group_name_H-M   'P 1'
#
loop_
_entity.id
_entity.type
_entity.pdbx_description
1 polymer ?
#
loop_
_entity_poly.entity_id
_entity_poly.type
_entity_poly.pdbx_seq_one_letter_code
_entity_poly.pdbx_strand_id
1 'polypeptide(L)'
;MPPQVPTTDCQNPTFCFAEHPLRARLAEEVHARPYEALQMPVRVSHLAVINGEQAQGADWAHLQGLCGRAGIVPPLADDLCFTADFDDFRLRWERHTEFSTYTFYIFGSFTDPFAETAISRVPVDWLESLPGLVLAACHLAADGILRD
;
A
#
# COMPACT_ATOMS: atom_id res chain seq x y z
N MET A 1 -10.91 -32.30 14.26
CA MET A 1 -12.13 -32.07 15.06
C MET A 1 -12.73 -30.77 14.56
N PRO A 2 -13.99 -30.74 14.05
CA PRO A 2 -14.57 -29.50 13.56
C PRO A 2 -14.69 -28.50 14.73
N PRO A 3 -14.47 -27.19 14.49
CA PRO A 3 -14.64 -26.18 15.52
C PRO A 3 -16.10 -26.20 16.00
N GLN A 4 -16.28 -26.22 17.33
CA GLN A 4 -17.58 -26.12 17.97
C GLN A 4 -18.15 -24.73 17.66
N VAL A 5 -19.25 -24.65 16.92
CA VAL A 5 -19.93 -23.39 16.62
C VAL A 5 -20.63 -22.92 17.90
N PRO A 6 -20.33 -21.72 18.43
CA PRO A 6 -21.05 -21.19 19.58
C PRO A 6 -22.52 -20.97 19.22
N THR A 7 -23.44 -21.44 20.06
CA THR A 7 -24.86 -21.14 19.94
C THR A 7 -25.11 -19.69 20.33
N THR A 8 -25.49 -18.85 19.36
CA THR A 8 -25.78 -17.42 19.57
C THR A 8 -27.08 -17.23 20.35
N ASP A 9 -27.00 -16.64 21.55
CA ASP A 9 -28.15 -16.06 22.25
C ASP A 9 -28.54 -14.74 21.54
N CYS A 10 -29.65 -14.77 20.81
CA CYS A 10 -30.08 -13.67 19.95
C CYS A 10 -30.92 -12.65 20.75
N GLN A 11 -30.28 -11.70 21.43
CA GLN A 11 -30.98 -10.62 22.14
C GLN A 11 -31.16 -9.32 21.31
N ASN A 12 -30.96 -9.36 19.98
CA ASN A 12 -31.20 -8.22 19.09
C ASN A 12 -31.93 -8.68 17.80
N PRO A 13 -33.13 -8.18 17.46
CA PRO A 13 -34.07 -8.88 16.57
C PRO A 13 -33.79 -8.75 15.06
N THR A 14 -32.60 -8.30 14.64
CA THR A 14 -32.36 -8.01 13.21
C THR A 14 -31.61 -9.11 12.46
N PHE A 15 -30.87 -10.02 13.11
CA PHE A 15 -30.21 -11.14 12.43
C PHE A 15 -30.13 -12.38 13.34
N CYS A 16 -30.72 -13.51 12.92
CA CYS A 16 -30.78 -14.76 13.69
C CYS A 16 -30.06 -15.90 12.94
N PHE A 17 -28.74 -15.81 12.82
CA PHE A 17 -27.89 -16.90 12.32
C PHE A 17 -26.54 -16.90 13.04
N ALA A 18 -25.90 -18.07 13.11
CA ALA A 18 -24.56 -18.21 13.67
C ALA A 18 -23.53 -17.60 12.70
N GLU A 19 -22.71 -16.66 13.19
CA GLU A 19 -21.66 -16.05 12.40
C GLU A 19 -20.37 -16.88 12.43
N HIS A 20 -19.67 -16.92 11.31
CA HIS A 20 -18.33 -17.52 11.26
C HIS A 20 -17.36 -16.70 12.14
N PRO A 21 -16.44 -17.31 12.92
CA PRO A 21 -15.54 -16.58 13.82
C PRO A 21 -14.67 -15.51 13.15
N LEU A 22 -14.36 -15.68 11.86
CA LEU A 22 -13.57 -14.72 11.07
C LEU A 22 -14.40 -13.58 10.45
N ARG A 23 -15.74 -13.59 10.58
CA ARG A 23 -16.62 -12.65 9.86
C ARG A 23 -16.35 -11.19 10.25
N ALA A 24 -16.20 -10.90 11.54
CA ALA A 24 -15.89 -9.56 12.02
C ALA A 24 -14.52 -9.09 11.50
N ARG A 25 -13.49 -9.93 11.61
CA ARG A 25 -12.14 -9.65 11.09
C ARG A 25 -12.15 -9.38 9.57
N LEU A 26 -12.85 -10.20 8.79
CA LEU A 26 -13.01 -9.99 7.34
C LEU A 26 -13.76 -8.70 7.02
N ALA A 27 -14.75 -8.32 7.84
CA ALA A 27 -15.47 -7.06 7.66
C ALA A 27 -14.56 -5.84 7.94
N GLU A 28 -13.63 -5.97 8.89
CA GLU A 28 -12.63 -4.95 9.18
C GLU A 28 -11.58 -4.84 8.07
N GLU A 29 -11.21 -5.94 7.39
CA GLU A 29 -10.28 -5.92 6.25
C GLU A 29 -10.75 -5.01 5.11
N VAL A 30 -12.07 -4.92 4.87
CA VAL A 30 -12.65 -4.01 3.86
C VAL A 30 -12.38 -2.53 4.22
N HIS A 31 -12.29 -2.22 5.51
CA HIS A 31 -12.04 -0.86 6.02
C HIS A 31 -10.56 -0.56 6.24
N ALA A 32 -9.68 -1.57 6.16
CA ALA A 32 -8.26 -1.47 6.51
C ALA A 32 -7.39 -0.74 5.47
N ARG A 33 -7.96 -0.31 4.34
CA ARG A 33 -7.25 0.39 3.26
C ARG A 33 -7.81 1.80 3.05
N PRO A 34 -7.55 2.74 3.97
CA PRO A 34 -8.01 4.11 3.80
C PRO A 34 -7.48 4.72 2.50
N TYR A 35 -8.38 5.33 1.73
CA TYR A 35 -8.03 6.09 0.53
C TYR A 35 -7.10 7.24 0.89
N GLU A 36 -6.03 7.41 0.12
CA GLU A 36 -5.13 8.55 0.29
C GLU A 36 -5.69 9.76 -0.47
N ALA A 37 -6.01 10.82 0.27
CA ALA A 37 -6.38 12.09 -0.32
C ALA A 37 -5.12 12.79 -0.88
N LEU A 38 -5.01 12.86 -2.20
CA LEU A 38 -3.87 13.48 -2.86
C LEU A 38 -4.07 15.00 -2.97
N GLN A 39 -3.05 15.74 -2.52
CA GLN A 39 -2.97 17.18 -2.75
C GLN A 39 -2.35 17.43 -4.13
N MET A 40 -3.04 18.18 -4.98
CA MET A 40 -2.52 18.59 -6.29
C MET A 40 -1.79 19.95 -6.15
N PRO A 41 -0.79 20.24 -7.00
CA PRO A 41 -0.24 19.39 -8.06
C PRO A 41 0.61 18.23 -7.53
N VAL A 42 0.57 17.09 -8.23
CA VAL A 42 1.30 15.88 -7.85
C VAL A 42 1.75 15.08 -9.07
N ARG A 43 2.95 14.50 -8.98
CA ARG A 43 3.46 13.47 -9.89
C ARG A 43 3.55 12.15 -9.14
N VAL A 44 3.17 11.08 -9.82
CA VAL A 44 3.02 9.73 -9.25
C VAL A 44 3.75 8.73 -10.13
N SER A 45 4.39 7.75 -9.50
CA SER A 45 4.89 6.54 -10.17
C SER A 45 4.36 5.34 -9.41
N HIS A 46 3.74 4.41 -10.11
CA HIS A 46 3.11 3.24 -9.52
C HIS A 46 3.69 1.97 -10.13
N LEU A 47 4.00 1.01 -9.28
CA LEU A 47 4.47 -0.33 -9.65
C LEU A 47 3.54 -1.37 -9.05
N ALA A 48 3.20 -2.39 -9.84
CA ALA A 48 2.61 -3.64 -9.37
C ALA A 48 3.65 -4.76 -9.53
N VAL A 49 4.03 -5.38 -8.41
CA VAL A 49 5.12 -6.37 -8.33
C VAL A 49 4.55 -7.72 -7.89
N ILE A 50 4.58 -8.71 -8.78
CA ILE A 50 4.21 -10.09 -8.43
C ILE A 50 5.35 -10.70 -7.64
N ASN A 51 5.03 -11.21 -6.46
CA ASN A 51 6.01 -11.84 -5.58
C ASN A 51 5.47 -13.09 -4.85
N GLY A 52 4.19 -13.42 -5.03
CA GLY A 52 3.57 -14.65 -4.53
C GLY A 52 3.16 -14.57 -3.06
N GLU A 53 2.29 -15.48 -2.61
CA GLU A 53 1.59 -15.41 -1.32
C GLU A 53 2.51 -15.37 -0.09
N GLN A 54 3.69 -15.95 -0.17
CA GLN A 54 4.63 -16.07 0.95
C GLN A 54 5.69 -14.96 0.98
N ALA A 55 5.57 -13.93 0.14
CA ALA A 55 6.57 -12.86 0.01
C ALA A 55 6.47 -11.75 1.07
N GLN A 56 5.53 -11.83 2.00
CA GLN A 56 5.32 -10.78 3.01
C GLN A 56 6.60 -10.46 3.80
N GLY A 57 7.37 -11.47 4.22
CA GLY A 57 8.65 -11.25 4.90
C GLY A 57 9.71 -10.58 4.03
N ALA A 58 9.75 -10.88 2.72
CA ALA A 58 10.68 -10.26 1.79
C ALA A 58 10.32 -8.80 1.51
N ASP A 59 9.02 -8.50 1.34
CA ASP A 59 8.53 -7.13 1.19
C ASP A 59 8.89 -6.27 2.41
N TRP A 60 8.70 -6.79 3.63
CA TRP A 60 9.07 -6.05 4.84
C TRP A 60 10.56 -5.83 4.96
N ALA A 61 11.39 -6.85 4.70
CA ALA A 61 12.84 -6.68 4.73
C ALA A 61 13.29 -5.61 3.70
N HIS A 62 12.64 -5.58 2.54
CA HIS A 62 12.89 -4.59 1.51
C HIS A 62 12.51 -3.17 1.96
N LEU A 63 11.32 -2.98 2.55
CA LEU A 63 10.87 -1.69 3.09
C LEU A 63 11.72 -1.23 4.29
N GLN A 64 12.11 -2.14 5.18
CA GLN A 64 13.01 -1.86 6.30
C GLN A 64 14.36 -1.35 5.81
N GLY A 65 14.89 -1.91 4.73
CA GLY A 65 16.11 -1.44 4.08
C GLY A 65 16.01 0.01 3.61
N LEU A 66 14.86 0.43 3.04
CA LEU A 66 14.63 1.81 2.62
C LEU A 66 14.46 2.74 3.83
N CYS A 67 13.62 2.35 4.79
CA CYS A 67 13.33 3.15 5.98
C CYS A 67 14.60 3.39 6.82
N GLY A 68 15.45 2.37 6.96
CA GLY A 68 16.71 2.46 7.70
C GLY A 68 17.69 3.48 7.11
N ARG A 69 17.72 3.66 5.79
CA ARG A 69 18.56 4.69 5.13
C ARG A 69 18.09 6.11 5.43
N ALA A 70 16.79 6.28 5.65
CA ALA A 70 16.14 7.57 5.88
C ALA A 70 15.85 7.87 7.37
N GLY A 71 16.17 6.94 8.29
CA GLY A 71 15.84 7.08 9.71
C GLY A 71 14.33 7.02 10.01
N ILE A 72 13.54 6.43 9.13
CA ILE A 72 12.09 6.29 9.25
C ILE A 72 11.75 5.00 10.00
N VAL A 73 10.67 5.03 10.79
CA VAL A 73 10.14 3.82 11.43
C VAL A 73 9.50 2.92 10.37
N PRO A 74 9.96 1.67 10.19
CA PRO A 74 9.41 0.76 9.18
C PRO A 74 8.02 0.24 9.57
N PRO A 75 7.27 -0.39 8.64
CA PRO A 75 6.03 -1.08 8.97
C PRO A 75 6.25 -2.21 9.98
N LEU A 76 5.22 -2.49 10.76
CA LEU A 76 5.19 -3.59 11.71
C LEU A 76 4.98 -4.94 11.01
N ALA A 77 5.30 -6.01 11.74
CA ALA A 77 4.87 -7.33 11.33
C ALA A 77 3.33 -7.37 11.26
N ASP A 78 2.86 -8.00 10.20
CA ASP A 78 1.49 -8.18 9.72
C ASP A 78 0.84 -6.96 9.06
N ASP A 79 1.54 -5.84 8.92
CA ASP A 79 1.03 -4.69 8.16
C ASP A 79 0.83 -5.04 6.68
N LEU A 80 -0.36 -4.69 6.17
CA LEU A 80 -0.75 -4.86 4.76
C LEU A 80 -0.71 -3.55 3.98
N CYS A 81 -0.48 -2.43 4.65
CA CYS A 81 -0.35 -1.11 4.05
C CYS A 81 0.67 -0.31 4.85
N PHE A 82 1.48 0.50 4.17
CA PHE A 82 2.47 1.36 4.78
C PHE A 82 2.58 2.66 3.98
N THR A 83 2.57 3.79 4.66
CA THR A 83 2.82 5.10 4.04
C THR A 83 3.87 5.84 4.85
N ALA A 84 4.87 6.41 4.17
CA ALA A 84 5.88 7.23 4.79
C ALA A 84 6.35 8.36 3.87
N ASP A 85 6.61 9.52 4.48
CA ASP A 85 7.27 10.66 3.85
C ASP A 85 8.79 10.52 3.98
N PHE A 86 9.47 10.47 2.84
CA PHE A 86 10.92 10.62 2.72
C PHE A 86 11.21 12.06 2.28
N ASP A 87 12.46 12.51 2.42
CA ASP A 87 12.83 13.90 2.11
C ASP A 87 12.45 14.32 0.67
N ASP A 88 12.64 13.43 -0.31
CA ASP A 88 12.42 13.74 -1.73
C ASP A 88 11.12 13.17 -2.32
N PHE A 89 10.44 12.26 -1.62
CA PHE A 89 9.22 11.60 -2.12
C PHE A 89 8.41 11.00 -0.96
N ARG A 90 7.12 10.77 -1.19
CA ARG A 90 6.30 9.89 -0.34
C ARG A 90 6.19 8.51 -0.97
N LEU A 91 6.23 7.45 -0.16
CA LEU A 91 5.90 6.09 -0.58
C LEU A 91 4.61 5.64 0.09
N ARG A 92 3.73 5.01 -0.68
CA ARG A 92 2.68 4.12 -0.22
C ARG A 92 2.94 2.71 -0.75
N TRP A 93 3.01 1.75 0.15
CA TRP A 93 3.09 0.32 -0.16
C TRP A 93 1.81 -0.38 0.29
N GLU A 94 1.29 -1.28 -0.53
CA GLU A 94 0.18 -2.15 -0.16
C GLU A 94 0.48 -3.60 -0.53
N ARG A 95 0.22 -4.49 0.41
CA ARG A 95 0.26 -5.93 0.23
C ARG A 95 -1.10 -6.46 -0.23
N HIS A 96 -1.07 -7.28 -1.27
CA HIS A 96 -2.18 -8.12 -1.69
C HIS A 96 -1.78 -9.59 -1.53
N THR A 97 -2.69 -10.50 -1.88
CA THR A 97 -2.44 -11.94 -1.77
C THR A 97 -1.24 -12.34 -2.63
N GLU A 98 -1.29 -12.11 -3.95
CA GLU A 98 -0.23 -12.58 -4.87
C GLU A 98 0.81 -11.52 -5.26
N PHE A 99 0.57 -10.25 -4.95
CA PHE A 99 1.42 -9.13 -5.37
C PHE A 99 1.45 -8.00 -4.34
N SER A 100 2.40 -7.10 -4.51
CA SER A 100 2.47 -5.84 -3.77
C SER A 100 2.46 -4.66 -4.72
N THR A 101 1.93 -3.53 -4.26
CA THR A 101 2.02 -2.27 -5.00
C THR A 101 2.92 -1.28 -4.29
N TYR A 102 3.64 -0.49 -5.08
CA TYR A 102 4.49 0.60 -4.62
C TYR A 102 4.10 1.86 -5.37
N THR A 103 3.65 2.87 -4.65
CA THR A 103 3.24 4.16 -5.22
C THR A 103 4.09 5.27 -4.63
N PHE A 104 4.82 5.96 -5.50
CA PHE A 104 5.68 7.07 -5.13
C PHE A 104 5.02 8.37 -5.54
N TYR A 105 5.10 9.38 -4.67
CA TYR A 105 4.53 10.70 -4.90
C TYR A 105 5.60 11.78 -4.75
N ILE A 106 5.56 12.76 -5.66
CA ILE A 106 6.22 14.05 -5.49
C ILE A 106 5.12 15.12 -5.57
N PHE A 107 5.00 15.89 -4.50
CA PHE A 107 4.06 17.00 -4.43
C PHE A 107 4.71 18.30 -4.90
N GLY A 108 3.91 19.19 -5.48
CA GLY A 108 4.34 20.50 -5.94
C GLY A 108 4.23 20.67 -7.46
N SER A 109 4.37 21.93 -7.88
CA SER A 109 4.22 22.34 -9.28
C SER A 109 5.27 21.70 -10.18
N PHE A 110 4.89 21.46 -11.44
CA PHE A 110 5.77 20.99 -12.50
C PHE A 110 5.41 21.71 -13.81
N THR A 111 6.38 21.82 -14.73
CA THR A 111 6.15 22.38 -16.07
C THR A 111 6.05 21.26 -17.11
N ASP A 112 7.00 20.33 -17.09
CA ASP A 112 6.92 19.06 -17.82
C ASP A 112 6.65 17.93 -16.81
N PRO A 113 5.45 17.32 -16.84
CA PRO A 113 5.06 16.32 -15.84
C PRO A 113 5.94 15.06 -15.84
N PHE A 114 6.60 14.73 -16.95
CA PHE A 114 7.31 13.46 -17.10
C PHE A 114 8.82 13.61 -17.33
N ALA A 115 9.35 14.83 -17.41
CA ALA A 115 10.79 15.08 -17.41
C ALA A 115 11.47 14.54 -16.12
N GLU A 116 10.77 14.62 -14.99
CA GLU A 116 11.17 13.99 -13.73
C GLU A 116 9.97 13.28 -13.11
N THR A 117 10.00 11.95 -13.08
CA THR A 117 8.93 11.11 -12.52
C THR A 117 9.15 10.86 -11.03
N ALA A 118 8.11 10.49 -10.28
CA ALA A 118 8.25 10.25 -8.84
C ALA A 118 9.29 9.17 -8.49
N ILE A 119 9.36 8.11 -9.30
CA ILE A 119 10.31 7.01 -9.10
C ILE A 119 11.77 7.44 -9.30
N SER A 120 12.06 8.54 -10.01
CA SER A 120 13.44 9.00 -10.22
C SER A 120 14.10 9.56 -8.95
N ARG A 121 13.33 9.82 -7.90
CA ARG A 121 13.81 10.25 -6.57
C ARG A 121 14.12 9.08 -5.63
N VAL A 122 13.76 7.86 -6.04
CA VAL A 122 13.97 6.67 -5.22
C VAL A 122 15.38 6.11 -5.47
N PRO A 123 16.10 5.62 -4.44
CA PRO A 123 17.42 5.02 -4.63
C PRO A 123 17.39 3.87 -5.66
N VAL A 124 18.23 3.99 -6.69
CA VAL A 124 18.25 3.05 -7.83
C VAL A 124 18.59 1.63 -7.38
N ASP A 125 19.59 1.47 -6.51
CA ASP A 125 20.00 0.18 -5.98
C ASP A 125 18.89 -0.51 -5.16
N TRP A 126 18.06 0.28 -4.49
CA TRP A 126 16.88 -0.24 -3.81
C TRP A 126 15.85 -0.73 -4.84
N LEU A 127 15.52 0.06 -5.86
CA LEU A 127 14.59 -0.38 -6.93
C LEU A 127 15.07 -1.65 -7.66
N GLU A 128 16.37 -1.77 -7.93
CA GLU A 128 16.96 -2.95 -8.57
C GLU A 128 16.83 -4.22 -7.73
N SER A 129 16.63 -4.07 -6.41
CA SER A 129 16.49 -5.18 -5.46
C SER A 129 15.04 -5.48 -5.07
N LEU A 130 14.05 -4.96 -5.82
CA LEU A 130 12.64 -5.24 -5.59
C LEU A 130 12.38 -6.76 -5.50
N PRO A 131 11.71 -7.24 -4.43
CA PRO A 131 11.38 -8.65 -4.30
C PRO A 131 10.23 -9.00 -5.24
N GLY A 132 10.55 -9.60 -6.39
CA GLY A 132 9.56 -10.11 -7.34
C GLY A 132 9.77 -9.61 -8.77
N LEU A 133 8.71 -9.67 -9.57
CA LEU A 133 8.71 -9.25 -10.97
C LEU A 133 7.67 -8.14 -11.18
N VAL A 134 8.10 -7.02 -11.78
CA VAL A 134 7.21 -5.91 -12.11
C VAL A 134 6.27 -6.36 -13.24
N LEU A 135 4.97 -6.46 -12.93
CA LEU A 135 3.92 -6.78 -13.90
C LEU A 135 3.46 -5.54 -14.65
N ALA A 136 3.34 -4.42 -13.94
CA ALA A 136 2.88 -3.15 -14.48
C ALA A 136 3.62 -1.98 -13.83
N ALA A 137 3.84 -0.94 -14.62
CA ALA A 137 4.39 0.33 -14.17
C ALA A 137 3.71 1.47 -14.92
N CYS A 138 3.34 2.52 -14.21
CA CYS A 138 2.79 3.72 -14.84
C CYS A 138 3.21 5.00 -14.11
N HIS A 139 3.20 6.10 -14.87
CA HIS A 139 3.37 7.44 -14.34
C HIS A 139 2.07 8.21 -14.52
N LEU A 140 1.73 9.02 -13.53
CA LEU A 140 0.57 9.90 -13.57
C LEU A 140 0.99 11.28 -13.08
N ALA A 141 0.44 12.32 -13.68
CA ALA A 141 0.57 13.68 -13.19
C ALA A 141 -0.82 14.30 -13.11
N ALA A 142 -1.12 14.93 -11.98
CA ALA A 142 -2.34 15.67 -11.76
C ALA A 142 -1.96 17.12 -11.48
N ASP A 143 -2.34 18.00 -12.39
CA ASP A 143 -2.22 19.45 -12.22
C ASP A 143 -3.52 19.97 -11.59
N GLY A 144 -3.40 20.73 -10.50
CA GLY A 144 -4.53 21.22 -9.69
C GLY A 144 -5.24 22.43 -10.30
N ILE A 145 -4.81 22.90 -11.47
CA ILE A 145 -5.41 24.04 -12.15
C ILE A 145 -6.71 23.57 -12.83
N LEU A 146 -7.86 23.88 -12.21
CA LEU A 146 -9.12 24.02 -12.93
C LEU A 146 -8.88 25.07 -14.04
N ARG A 147 -8.81 24.61 -15.29
CA ARG A 147 -8.80 25.51 -16.44
C ARG A 147 -10.25 25.95 -16.66
N ASP A 148 -10.52 27.22 -16.40
CA ASP A 148 -11.77 27.90 -16.77
C ASP A 148 -11.94 27.95 -18.31
#